data_AF-A0A1F8RDU0-F1
#
_entry.id   AF-A0A1F8RDU0-F1
#
_cell.length_a   1.000
_cell.length_b   1.000
_cell.length_c   1.000
_cell.angle_alpha   90.00
_cell.angle_beta   90.00
_cell.angle_gamma   90.00
#
_symmetry.space_group_name_H-M   'P 1'
#
loop_
_entity.id
_entity.type
_entity.pdbx_description
1 polymer ?
#
loop_
_entity_poly.entity_id
_entity_poly.type
_entity_poly.pdbx_seq_one_letter_code
_entity_poly.pdbx_strand_id
1 'polypeptide(L)'
;MSFFDLLSQILENLGRRKARVALTAIGVVIGTAAVVVLVSLAIGQQRAATEQLGGIGDLTQIQVMPNYGGGEGGRGVPAPVVVGPGGPGSPPPTQKLVTDASLKELAALPGVVSVIPRDYWQAGGSMRVGKLEGYGQIMGVGTSDLTDLGLEAQAGTLTLAKGTVIIGAQVPMQFYDPRQRPGQEPPPPPDLLDKDIKLTLFKYTQDGTEIRKTVQVHVAGVLAETRDWQGSDYSVFMSLDEVTAYNSWAMGRKVNRNRDGYPMAFVKMESVEQVLETTDKITALGYQASTPQTIVEGISSYFLTQQIMFGGVGAISLLVAAMGIANTMTMSILERTREIGLMKAVGATNRDVLSIFLGEASGIGFLGGMGGVLLGWSAGQIINVLALAYFA
;
A
#
# COMPACT_ATOMS: atom_id res chain seq x y z
N MET A 1 52.74 -8.59 -20.39
CA MET A 1 52.01 -9.78 -19.90
C MET A 1 50.66 -9.81 -20.55
N SER A 2 50.19 -10.96 -21.04
CA SER A 2 48.82 -11.08 -21.52
C SER A 2 47.84 -11.06 -20.34
N PHE A 3 46.60 -10.63 -20.56
CA PHE A 3 45.55 -10.61 -19.52
C PHE A 3 45.30 -12.00 -18.92
N PHE A 4 45.39 -13.05 -19.75
CA PHE A 4 45.19 -14.44 -19.33
C PHE A 4 46.34 -14.97 -18.46
N ASP A 5 47.58 -14.57 -18.73
CA ASP A 5 48.72 -14.93 -17.88
C ASP A 5 48.59 -14.31 -16.48
N LEU A 6 48.12 -13.06 -16.40
CA LEU A 6 47.84 -12.37 -15.15
C LEU A 6 46.75 -13.10 -14.35
N LEU A 7 45.65 -13.49 -15.01
CA LEU A 7 44.55 -14.24 -14.38
C LEU A 7 45.01 -15.60 -13.84
N SER A 8 45.80 -16.34 -14.62
CA SER A 8 46.37 -17.62 -14.20
C SER A 8 47.29 -17.47 -12.97
N GLN A 9 48.16 -16.46 -12.98
CA GLN A 9 49.05 -16.19 -11.84
C GLN A 9 48.28 -15.79 -10.57
N ILE A 10 47.20 -15.01 -10.71
CA ILE A 10 46.34 -14.64 -9.58
C ILE A 10 45.69 -15.89 -8.96
N LEU A 11 45.16 -16.80 -9.79
CA LEU A 11 44.52 -18.02 -9.32
C LEU A 11 45.51 -18.98 -8.62
N GLU A 12 46.71 -19.14 -9.17
CA GLU A 12 47.76 -19.95 -8.53
C GLU A 12 48.22 -19.35 -7.18
N ASN A 13 48.39 -18.03 -7.12
CA ASN A 13 48.80 -17.36 -5.89
C ASN A 13 47.74 -17.43 -4.79
N LEU A 14 46.45 -17.29 -5.14
CA LEU A 14 45.34 -17.48 -4.21
C LEU A 14 45.31 -18.92 -3.65
N GLY A 15 45.60 -19.91 -4.50
CA GLY A 15 45.63 -21.32 -4.15
C GLY A 15 46.74 -21.73 -3.16
N ARG A 16 47.83 -20.94 -3.06
CA ARG A 16 48.95 -21.24 -2.14
C ARG A 16 48.65 -20.95 -0.67
N ARG A 17 47.66 -20.10 -0.35
CA ARG A 17 47.33 -19.66 1.03
C ARG A 17 45.86 -19.83 1.38
N LYS A 18 45.35 -21.03 1.13
CA LYS A 18 43.92 -21.39 1.23
C LYS A 18 43.24 -20.94 2.52
N ALA A 19 43.86 -21.17 3.68
CA ALA A 19 43.23 -20.86 4.97
C ALA A 19 43.00 -19.34 5.18
N ARG A 20 44.02 -18.52 4.89
CA ARG A 20 43.93 -17.07 5.09
C ARG A 20 42.98 -16.44 4.07
N VAL A 21 43.11 -16.84 2.80
CA VAL A 21 42.22 -16.38 1.73
C VAL A 21 40.77 -16.74 2.02
N ALA A 22 40.50 -17.97 2.50
CA ALA A 22 39.16 -18.40 2.88
C ALA A 22 38.60 -17.58 4.05
N LEU A 23 39.40 -17.32 5.10
CA LEU A 23 38.95 -16.55 6.26
C LEU A 23 38.56 -15.11 5.87
N THR A 24 39.36 -14.47 5.00
CA THR A 24 39.08 -13.12 4.51
C THR A 24 37.88 -13.10 3.56
N ALA A 25 37.77 -14.09 2.68
CA ALA A 25 36.64 -14.26 1.80
C ALA A 25 35.34 -14.47 2.58
N ILE A 26 35.34 -15.24 3.68
CA ILE A 26 34.17 -15.44 4.55
C ILE A 26 33.63 -14.10 5.08
N GLY A 27 34.50 -13.18 5.49
CA GLY A 27 34.08 -11.84 5.93
C GLY A 27 33.35 -11.08 4.83
N VAL A 28 33.87 -11.12 3.59
CA VAL A 28 33.23 -10.53 2.41
C VAL A 28 31.89 -11.22 2.10
N VAL A 29 31.85 -12.56 2.14
CA VAL A 29 30.66 -13.39 1.90
C VAL A 29 29.55 -13.04 2.87
N ILE A 30 29.84 -13.00 4.18
CA ILE A 30 28.84 -12.70 5.21
C ILE A 30 28.32 -11.27 5.04
N GLY A 31 29.22 -10.30 4.84
CA GLY A 31 28.84 -8.90 4.65
C GLY A 31 27.94 -8.72 3.42
N THR A 32 28.31 -9.30 2.28
CA THR A 32 27.53 -9.22 1.05
C THR A 32 26.20 -9.99 1.14
N ALA A 33 26.18 -11.18 1.75
CA ALA A 33 24.96 -11.94 1.97
C ALA A 33 23.96 -11.17 2.85
N ALA A 34 24.42 -10.57 3.95
CA ALA A 34 23.55 -9.79 4.85
C ALA A 34 22.91 -8.60 4.11
N VAL A 35 23.68 -7.87 3.30
CA VAL A 35 23.17 -6.75 2.50
C VAL A 35 22.13 -7.21 1.48
N VAL A 36 22.44 -8.29 0.75
CA VAL A 36 21.52 -8.84 -0.25
C VAL A 36 20.19 -9.24 0.40
N VAL A 37 20.23 -9.92 1.55
CA VAL A 37 19.01 -10.32 2.27
C VAL A 37 18.22 -9.11 2.75
N LEU A 38 18.87 -8.15 3.42
CA LEU A 38 18.19 -6.98 3.98
C LEU A 38 17.55 -6.09 2.90
N VAL A 39 18.27 -5.82 1.80
CA VAL A 39 17.75 -5.01 0.69
C VAL A 39 16.64 -5.74 -0.05
N SER A 40 16.79 -7.04 -0.30
CA SER A 40 15.74 -7.84 -0.95
C SER A 40 14.48 -7.91 -0.11
N LEU A 41 14.62 -8.04 1.21
CA LEU A 41 13.50 -8.05 2.15
C LEU A 41 12.78 -6.69 2.15
N ALA A 42 13.50 -5.58 2.18
CA ALA A 42 12.90 -4.24 2.13
C ALA A 42 12.09 -4.00 0.84
N ILE A 43 12.65 -4.38 -0.31
CA ILE A 43 11.96 -4.28 -1.61
C ILE A 43 10.75 -5.22 -1.66
N GLY A 44 10.89 -6.44 -1.13
CA GLY A 44 9.80 -7.41 -1.05
C GLY A 44 8.65 -6.91 -0.19
N GLN A 45 8.94 -6.33 0.98
CA GLN A 45 7.95 -5.71 1.85
C GLN A 45 7.30 -4.50 1.21
N GLN A 46 8.06 -3.66 0.49
CA GLN A 46 7.51 -2.53 -0.26
C GLN A 46 6.49 -3.00 -1.29
N ARG A 47 6.85 -4.01 -2.11
CA ARG A 47 5.94 -4.58 -3.11
C ARG A 47 4.70 -5.20 -2.47
N ALA A 48 4.88 -5.99 -1.43
CA ALA A 48 3.76 -6.61 -0.70
C ALA A 48 2.85 -5.54 -0.07
N ALA A 49 3.39 -4.47 0.48
CA ALA A 49 2.62 -3.36 1.01
C ALA A 49 1.85 -2.63 -0.09
N THR A 50 2.48 -2.37 -1.25
CA THR A 50 1.81 -1.77 -2.41
C THR A 50 0.71 -2.67 -2.98
N GLU A 51 0.92 -3.99 -3.06
CA GLU A 51 -0.10 -4.95 -3.48
C GLU A 51 -1.28 -5.05 -2.49
N GLN A 52 -1.01 -4.93 -1.19
CA GLN A 52 -2.04 -4.92 -0.14
C GLN A 52 -2.94 -3.68 -0.18
N LEU A 53 -2.50 -2.58 -0.78
CA LEU A 53 -3.35 -1.39 -0.97
C LEU A 53 -4.49 -1.65 -1.97
N GLY A 54 -4.53 -2.82 -2.61
CA GLY A 54 -5.50 -3.16 -3.64
C GLY A 54 -5.22 -2.44 -4.96
N GLY A 55 -6.19 -2.45 -5.88
CA GLY A 55 -6.09 -1.61 -7.06
C GLY A 55 -5.95 -0.16 -6.62
N ILE A 56 -4.89 0.51 -7.08
CA ILE A 56 -4.77 1.96 -6.90
C ILE A 56 -5.99 2.56 -7.61
N GLY A 57 -7.01 2.91 -6.84
CA GLY A 57 -8.21 3.56 -7.35
C GLY A 57 -7.86 4.85 -8.08
N ASP A 58 -8.84 5.48 -8.69
CA ASP A 58 -8.65 6.70 -9.47
C ASP A 58 -7.83 7.77 -8.70
N LEU A 59 -6.58 7.96 -9.15
CA LEU A 59 -5.60 8.86 -8.53
C LEU A 59 -6.02 10.34 -8.62
N THR A 60 -7.01 10.65 -9.45
CA THR A 60 -7.55 12.01 -9.59
C THR A 60 -8.54 12.38 -8.48
N GLN A 61 -8.84 11.47 -7.55
CA GLN A 61 -9.85 11.68 -6.53
C GLN A 61 -9.26 12.15 -5.20
N ILE A 62 -9.89 13.19 -4.67
CA ILE A 62 -9.65 13.70 -3.32
C ILE A 62 -10.88 13.38 -2.48
N GLN A 63 -10.68 12.59 -1.42
CA GLN A 63 -11.70 12.37 -0.41
C GLN A 63 -11.68 13.56 0.55
N VAL A 64 -12.83 14.19 0.76
CA VAL A 64 -13.03 15.33 1.66
C VAL A 64 -14.01 14.93 2.75
N MET A 65 -13.57 15.04 4.00
CA MET A 65 -14.36 14.76 5.18
C MET A 65 -14.51 16.02 6.05
N PRO A 66 -15.63 16.13 6.81
CA PRO A 66 -15.76 17.15 7.83
C PRO A 66 -14.62 17.08 8.84
N ASN A 67 -14.14 18.24 9.25
CA ASN A 67 -13.27 18.33 10.42
C ASN A 67 -14.15 18.61 11.63
N TYR A 68 -14.28 17.65 12.54
CA TYR A 68 -15.10 17.81 13.75
C TYR A 68 -14.41 18.61 14.87
N GLY A 69 -13.24 19.19 14.60
CA GLY A 69 -12.53 20.03 15.56
C GLY A 69 -11.76 19.26 16.65
N GLY A 70 -11.57 17.96 16.45
CA GLY A 70 -10.72 17.12 17.30
C GLY A 70 -9.26 17.20 16.86
N GLY A 71 -8.48 18.06 17.48
CA GLY A 71 -7.06 17.76 17.67
C GLY A 71 -6.95 16.49 18.53
N GLU A 72 -6.02 15.60 18.19
CA GLU A 72 -5.56 14.48 19.03
C GLU A 72 -6.66 13.62 19.70
N GLY A 73 -7.01 12.49 19.09
CA GLY A 73 -7.57 11.35 19.84
C GLY A 73 -9.08 11.10 19.69
N GLY A 74 -9.46 10.49 18.57
CA GLY A 74 -10.55 9.51 18.56
C GLY A 74 -9.93 8.10 18.65
N ARG A 75 -10.20 7.38 19.75
CA ARG A 75 -9.62 6.06 20.08
C ARG A 75 -9.52 5.11 18.87
N GLY A 76 -8.31 4.67 18.54
CA GLY A 76 -8.10 3.34 17.94
C GLY A 76 -7.05 3.18 16.85
N VAL A 77 -6.57 4.25 16.21
CA VAL A 77 -5.54 4.13 15.16
C VAL A 77 -4.58 5.32 15.25
N PRO A 78 -3.26 5.12 15.44
CA PRO A 78 -2.32 6.20 15.24
C PRO A 78 -2.36 6.57 13.75
N ALA A 79 -2.91 7.75 13.43
CA ALA A 79 -2.63 8.36 12.14
C ALA A 79 -1.10 8.53 12.05
N PRO A 80 -0.44 8.15 10.94
CA PRO A 80 0.97 8.43 10.79
C PRO A 80 1.15 9.94 10.96
N VAL A 81 2.05 10.32 11.86
CA VAL A 81 2.45 11.71 12.05
C VAL A 81 3.12 12.15 10.76
N VAL A 82 2.32 12.68 9.83
CA VAL A 82 2.83 13.43 8.69
C VAL A 82 3.33 14.74 9.28
N VAL A 83 4.63 14.79 9.55
CA VAL A 83 5.35 16.02 9.87
C VAL A 83 5.40 16.85 8.58
N GLY A 84 4.28 17.48 8.23
CA GLY A 84 4.24 18.61 7.32
C GLY A 84 4.86 19.84 8.00
N PRO A 85 5.27 20.87 7.24
CA PRO A 85 6.07 21.99 7.74
C PRO A 85 5.25 23.03 8.52
N GLY A 86 4.29 22.59 9.34
CA GLY A 86 3.55 23.41 10.29
C GLY A 86 4.15 23.29 11.68
N GLY A 87 4.86 24.32 12.14
CA GLY A 87 5.42 24.38 13.48
C GLY A 87 4.37 24.32 14.61
N PRO A 88 4.80 24.09 15.86
CA PRO A 88 3.91 23.97 17.01
C PRO A 88 3.24 25.33 17.31
N GLY A 89 1.93 25.43 17.10
CA GLY A 89 1.16 26.65 17.35
C GLY A 89 -0.11 26.86 16.52
N SER A 90 -0.52 25.91 15.68
CA SER A 90 -1.77 26.06 14.93
C SER A 90 -2.99 26.00 15.87
N PRO A 91 -3.95 26.94 15.76
CA PRO A 91 -5.14 26.96 16.62
C PRO A 91 -5.96 25.66 16.46
N PRO A 92 -6.67 25.21 17.51
CA PRO A 92 -7.48 23.99 17.42
C PRO A 92 -8.48 24.11 16.27
N PRO A 93 -8.67 23.06 15.47
CA PRO A 93 -9.47 23.16 14.27
C PRO A 93 -10.91 23.57 14.62
N THR A 94 -11.37 24.69 14.08
CA THR A 94 -12.77 25.06 14.10
C THR A 94 -13.56 23.98 13.37
N GLN A 95 -14.61 23.43 13.98
CA GLN A 95 -15.44 22.41 13.34
C GLN A 95 -15.92 22.90 11.96
N LYS A 96 -15.48 22.24 10.89
CA LYS A 96 -15.86 22.56 9.51
C LYS A 96 -16.58 21.38 8.89
N LEU A 97 -17.89 21.55 8.69
CA LEU A 97 -18.76 20.55 8.08
C LEU A 97 -18.76 20.68 6.56
N VAL A 98 -18.91 19.56 5.86
CA VAL A 98 -19.14 19.52 4.41
C VAL A 98 -20.63 19.78 4.18
N THR A 99 -21.00 20.96 3.71
CA THR A 99 -22.40 21.36 3.45
C THR A 99 -22.65 21.59 1.96
N ASP A 100 -23.89 21.81 1.54
CA ASP A 100 -24.20 22.17 0.14
C ASP A 100 -23.44 23.43 -0.33
N ALA A 101 -23.21 24.39 0.56
CA ALA A 101 -22.39 25.56 0.28
C ALA A 101 -20.92 25.17 0.08
N SER A 102 -20.40 24.28 0.92
CA SER A 102 -19.04 23.74 0.81
C SER A 102 -18.83 22.97 -0.48
N LEU A 103 -19.79 22.17 -0.92
CA LEU A 103 -19.68 21.44 -2.20
C LEU A 103 -19.55 22.40 -3.38
N LYS A 104 -20.27 23.53 -3.36
CA LYS A 104 -20.15 24.58 -4.39
C LYS A 104 -18.82 25.30 -4.33
N GLU A 105 -18.30 25.57 -3.13
CA GLU A 105 -16.97 26.15 -2.93
C GLU A 105 -15.89 25.22 -3.48
N LEU A 106 -15.97 23.92 -3.16
CA LEU A 106 -15.05 22.90 -3.68
C LEU A 106 -15.14 22.75 -5.19
N ALA A 107 -16.35 22.79 -5.76
CA ALA A 107 -16.56 22.72 -7.21
C ALA A 107 -16.04 23.96 -7.96
N ALA A 108 -15.85 25.08 -7.28
CA ALA A 108 -15.30 26.31 -7.87
C ALA A 108 -13.76 26.34 -7.86
N LEU A 109 -13.10 25.36 -7.24
CA LEU A 109 -11.64 25.27 -7.25
C LEU A 109 -11.12 24.92 -8.66
N PRO A 110 -9.96 25.47 -9.06
CA PRO A 110 -9.39 25.20 -10.37
C PRO A 110 -9.03 23.71 -10.51
N GLY A 111 -9.34 23.13 -11.67
CA GLY A 111 -9.04 21.73 -11.98
C GLY A 111 -10.06 20.71 -11.45
N VAL A 112 -11.11 21.14 -10.74
CA VAL A 112 -12.19 20.25 -10.27
C VAL A 112 -13.19 19.99 -11.39
N VAL A 113 -13.38 18.72 -11.73
CA VAL A 113 -14.35 18.24 -12.74
C VAL A 113 -15.73 18.05 -12.11
N SER A 114 -15.78 17.41 -10.94
CA SER A 114 -17.04 17.11 -10.25
C SER A 114 -16.84 16.94 -8.75
N VAL A 115 -17.85 17.32 -7.97
CA VAL A 115 -17.90 17.05 -6.53
C VAL A 115 -19.09 16.15 -6.23
N ILE A 116 -18.81 14.97 -5.69
CA ILE A 116 -19.78 13.90 -5.50
C ILE A 116 -19.96 13.68 -3.99
N PRO A 117 -21.03 14.21 -3.37
CA PRO A 117 -21.32 13.94 -1.97
C PRO A 117 -21.70 12.48 -1.77
N ARG A 118 -21.33 11.94 -0.60
CA ARG A 118 -21.73 10.60 -0.16
C ARG A 118 -22.34 10.64 1.23
N ASP A 119 -23.27 9.73 1.48
CA ASP A 119 -23.83 9.51 2.81
C ASP A 119 -24.05 8.02 3.04
N TYR A 120 -23.85 7.58 4.27
CA TYR A 120 -24.03 6.18 4.66
C TYR A 120 -25.39 6.00 5.32
N TRP A 121 -25.98 4.83 5.14
CA TRP A 121 -27.10 4.41 5.99
C TRP A 121 -26.64 4.29 7.44
N GLN A 122 -27.29 5.04 8.35
CA GLN A 122 -26.83 5.20 9.75
C GLN A 122 -27.43 4.17 10.73
N ALA A 123 -28.16 3.15 10.25
CA ALA A 123 -28.78 2.15 11.11
C ALA A 123 -28.61 0.73 10.55
N GLY A 124 -29.35 -0.25 11.07
CA GLY A 124 -29.23 -1.64 10.64
C GLY A 124 -29.92 -1.88 9.29
N GLY A 125 -29.35 -2.76 8.47
CA GLY A 125 -29.96 -3.16 7.20
C GLY A 125 -29.60 -4.59 6.86
N SER A 126 -30.58 -5.36 6.36
CA SER A 126 -30.33 -6.66 5.71
C SER A 126 -30.98 -6.70 4.34
N MET A 127 -30.47 -7.57 3.48
CA MET A 127 -30.98 -7.83 2.14
C MET A 127 -31.51 -9.25 2.06
N ARG A 128 -32.60 -9.45 1.33
CA ARG A 128 -33.16 -10.78 1.11
C ARG A 128 -33.47 -11.03 -0.35
N VAL A 129 -33.01 -12.17 -0.85
CA VAL A 129 -33.26 -12.66 -2.20
C VAL A 129 -33.72 -14.10 -2.12
N GLY A 130 -34.98 -14.35 -2.46
CA GLY A 130 -35.59 -15.67 -2.28
C GLY A 130 -35.52 -16.14 -0.83
N LYS A 131 -34.73 -17.19 -0.59
CA LYS A 131 -34.50 -17.78 0.75
C LYS A 131 -33.22 -17.27 1.43
N LEU A 132 -32.35 -16.60 0.69
CA LEU A 132 -31.05 -16.15 1.18
C LEU A 132 -31.18 -14.77 1.83
N GLU A 133 -30.44 -14.56 2.91
CA GLU A 133 -30.29 -13.28 3.60
C GLU A 133 -28.82 -12.86 3.53
N GLY A 134 -28.57 -11.58 3.35
CA GLY A 134 -27.23 -11.02 3.23
C GLY A 134 -27.14 -9.64 3.84
N TYR A 135 -25.92 -9.17 4.01
CA TYR A 135 -25.59 -7.86 4.54
C TYR A 135 -24.71 -7.11 3.56
N GLY A 136 -24.79 -5.79 3.61
CA GLY A 136 -24.00 -4.91 2.75
C GLY A 136 -24.09 -3.48 3.26
N GLN A 137 -23.02 -2.73 3.05
CA GLN A 137 -22.97 -1.34 3.48
C GLN A 137 -23.74 -0.49 2.48
N ILE A 138 -24.89 0.05 2.87
CA ILE A 138 -25.68 0.90 1.98
C ILE A 138 -25.02 2.27 1.91
N MET A 139 -24.65 2.68 0.70
CA MET A 139 -24.00 3.94 0.41
C MET A 139 -24.83 4.76 -0.57
N GLY A 140 -25.17 5.98 -0.17
CA GLY A 140 -25.83 6.97 -1.01
C GLY A 140 -24.80 7.80 -1.74
N VAL A 141 -24.95 7.94 -3.06
CA VAL A 141 -24.03 8.70 -3.90
C VAL A 141 -24.77 9.79 -4.65
N GLY A 142 -24.19 10.99 -4.66
CA GLY A 142 -24.73 12.18 -5.32
C GLY A 142 -24.42 12.27 -6.82
N THR A 143 -24.11 11.16 -7.50
CA THR A 143 -24.04 11.08 -8.97
C THR A 143 -25.04 10.06 -9.49
N SER A 144 -25.52 10.26 -10.70
CA SER A 144 -26.34 9.30 -11.43
C SER A 144 -25.52 8.20 -12.08
N ASP A 145 -24.19 8.33 -12.20
CA ASP A 145 -23.33 7.30 -12.79
C ASP A 145 -22.10 7.04 -11.93
N LEU A 146 -21.90 5.79 -11.51
CA LEU A 146 -20.76 5.41 -10.69
C LEU A 146 -19.43 5.40 -11.46
N THR A 147 -19.43 5.47 -12.81
CA THR A 147 -18.17 5.67 -13.57
C THR A 147 -17.47 6.97 -13.19
N ASP A 148 -18.21 7.98 -12.73
CA ASP A 148 -17.62 9.23 -12.25
C ASP A 148 -16.71 9.01 -11.05
N LEU A 149 -16.98 7.96 -10.27
CA LEU A 149 -16.15 7.52 -9.14
C LEU A 149 -15.01 6.59 -9.55
N GLY A 150 -14.74 6.43 -10.85
CA GLY A 150 -13.68 5.55 -11.34
C GLY A 150 -13.99 4.07 -11.09
N LEU A 151 -15.27 3.73 -10.88
CA LEU A 151 -15.73 2.37 -10.72
C LEU A 151 -16.07 1.77 -12.09
N GLU A 152 -15.76 0.49 -12.26
CA GLU A 152 -16.03 -0.26 -13.49
C GLU A 152 -17.14 -1.30 -13.27
N ALA A 153 -17.96 -1.53 -14.29
CA ALA A 153 -18.97 -2.58 -14.25
C ALA A 153 -18.33 -3.92 -14.61
N GLN A 154 -18.57 -4.93 -13.79
CA GLN A 154 -18.39 -6.32 -14.20
C GLN A 154 -19.57 -6.77 -15.06
N ALA A 155 -20.78 -6.35 -14.72
CA ALA A 155 -22.01 -6.67 -15.44
C ALA A 155 -23.10 -5.61 -15.20
N GLY A 156 -23.99 -5.43 -16.17
CA GLY A 156 -25.09 -4.46 -16.09
C GLY A 156 -24.65 -3.01 -16.34
N THR A 157 -25.42 -2.07 -15.80
CA THR A 157 -25.18 -0.62 -15.93
C THR A 157 -24.76 0.00 -14.59
N LEU A 158 -23.94 1.05 -14.65
CA LEU A 158 -23.55 1.85 -13.48
C LEU A 158 -24.41 3.10 -13.25
N THR A 159 -25.50 3.22 -14.01
CA THR A 159 -26.45 4.32 -13.88
C THR A 159 -27.44 4.06 -12.74
N LEU A 160 -27.43 4.93 -11.73
CA LEU A 160 -28.36 4.96 -10.62
C LEU A 160 -29.65 5.70 -10.99
N ALA A 161 -30.76 4.97 -11.02
CA ALA A 161 -32.11 5.51 -11.02
C ALA A 161 -32.81 5.25 -9.68
N LYS A 162 -33.90 5.97 -9.42
CA LYS A 162 -34.70 5.79 -8.20
C LYS A 162 -35.21 4.35 -8.09
N GLY A 163 -34.98 3.72 -6.94
CA GLY A 163 -35.37 2.32 -6.70
C GLY A 163 -34.45 1.29 -7.35
N THR A 164 -33.33 1.73 -7.93
CA THR A 164 -32.26 0.84 -8.41
C THR A 164 -31.06 0.89 -7.50
N VAL A 165 -30.29 -0.20 -7.47
CA VAL A 165 -29.04 -0.31 -6.73
C VAL A 165 -27.96 -0.90 -7.60
N ILE A 166 -26.72 -0.55 -7.29
CA ILE A 166 -25.53 -1.18 -7.85
C ILE A 166 -24.79 -1.86 -6.71
N ILE A 167 -24.35 -3.08 -6.95
CA ILE A 167 -23.82 -3.95 -5.91
C ILE A 167 -22.32 -4.17 -6.12
N GLY A 168 -21.54 -4.07 -5.05
CA GLY A 168 -20.11 -4.41 -5.07
C GLY A 168 -19.85 -5.89 -5.33
N ALA A 169 -18.68 -6.21 -5.89
CA ALA A 169 -18.30 -7.57 -6.32
C ALA A 169 -18.39 -8.63 -5.20
N GLN A 170 -18.18 -8.23 -3.94
CA GLN A 170 -18.11 -9.13 -2.78
C GLN A 170 -19.45 -9.24 -2.01
N VAL A 171 -20.43 -8.39 -2.31
CA VAL A 171 -21.75 -8.45 -1.65
C VAL A 171 -22.49 -9.78 -1.91
N PRO A 172 -22.48 -10.38 -3.11
CA PRO A 172 -23.07 -11.72 -3.30
C PRO A 172 -22.50 -12.78 -2.35
N MET A 173 -21.22 -12.67 -1.97
CA MET A 173 -20.56 -13.62 -1.06
C MET A 173 -21.03 -13.47 0.40
N GLN A 174 -21.70 -12.36 0.75
CA GLN A 174 -22.26 -12.11 2.08
C GLN A 174 -23.64 -12.75 2.29
N PHE A 175 -24.20 -13.39 1.26
CA PHE A 175 -25.48 -14.08 1.37
C PHE A 175 -25.31 -15.48 1.97
N TYR A 176 -26.17 -15.81 2.93
CA TYR A 176 -26.25 -17.12 3.56
C TYR A 176 -27.70 -17.59 3.66
N ASP A 177 -27.88 -18.89 3.88
CA ASP A 177 -29.21 -19.44 4.20
C ASP A 177 -29.40 -19.42 5.74
N PRO A 178 -30.31 -18.61 6.28
CA PRO A 178 -30.57 -18.57 7.73
C PRO A 178 -31.13 -19.88 8.28
N ARG A 179 -31.52 -20.85 7.43
CA ARG A 179 -32.04 -22.17 7.80
C ARG A 179 -31.05 -23.31 7.52
N GLN A 180 -29.79 -22.99 7.27
CA GLN A 180 -28.74 -23.99 7.01
C GLN A 180 -28.58 -24.93 8.20
N ARG A 181 -28.53 -26.24 7.93
CA ARG A 181 -28.30 -27.26 8.96
C ARG A 181 -26.79 -27.46 9.19
N PRO A 182 -26.35 -27.77 10.43
CA PRO A 182 -24.96 -28.11 10.69
C PRO A 182 -24.49 -29.24 9.76
N GLY A 183 -23.39 -29.03 9.03
CA GLY A 183 -22.80 -30.00 8.09
C GLY A 183 -23.28 -29.91 6.63
N GLN A 184 -24.20 -29.01 6.29
CA GLN A 184 -24.48 -28.70 4.88
C GLN A 184 -23.43 -27.77 4.30
N GLU A 185 -23.02 -28.02 3.05
CA GLU A 185 -22.18 -27.09 2.29
C GLU A 185 -22.91 -25.73 2.14
N PRO A 186 -22.20 -24.60 2.27
CA PRO A 186 -22.77 -23.28 2.02
C PRO A 186 -23.35 -23.19 0.60
N PRO A 187 -24.51 -22.53 0.43
CA PRO A 187 -25.04 -22.29 -0.91
C PRO A 187 -24.06 -21.42 -1.72
N PRO A 188 -23.96 -21.61 -3.05
CA PRO A 188 -23.17 -20.72 -3.88
C PRO A 188 -23.73 -19.29 -3.82
N PRO A 189 -22.87 -18.26 -4.00
CA PRO A 189 -23.32 -16.86 -4.06
C PRO A 189 -24.45 -16.68 -5.09
N PRO A 190 -25.53 -15.98 -4.74
CA PRO A 190 -26.62 -15.74 -5.68
C PRO A 190 -26.15 -14.80 -6.78
N ASP A 191 -26.54 -15.08 -8.02
CA ASP A 191 -26.52 -14.06 -9.07
C ASP A 191 -27.57 -13.00 -8.73
N LEU A 192 -27.15 -11.74 -8.62
CA LEU A 192 -28.00 -10.63 -8.21
C LEU A 192 -28.40 -9.72 -9.38
N LEU A 193 -27.76 -9.82 -10.54
CA LEU A 193 -28.02 -8.93 -11.66
C LEU A 193 -29.48 -9.04 -12.14
N ASP A 194 -30.10 -7.90 -12.45
CA ASP A 194 -31.49 -7.78 -12.91
C ASP A 194 -32.53 -8.42 -11.97
N LYS A 195 -32.20 -8.60 -10.68
CA LYS A 195 -33.13 -9.14 -9.68
C LYS A 195 -33.68 -8.06 -8.76
N ASP A 196 -34.92 -8.27 -8.33
CA ASP A 196 -35.52 -7.47 -7.26
C ASP A 196 -35.13 -8.04 -5.90
N ILE A 197 -34.44 -7.21 -5.11
CA ILE A 197 -34.00 -7.56 -3.76
C ILE A 197 -34.85 -6.80 -2.73
N LYS A 198 -35.15 -7.47 -1.62
CA LYS A 198 -35.87 -6.85 -0.49
C LYS A 198 -34.86 -6.32 0.50
N LEU A 199 -34.72 -5.01 0.56
CA LEU A 199 -33.89 -4.32 1.53
C LEU A 199 -34.71 -4.05 2.79
N THR A 200 -34.34 -4.67 3.91
CA THR A 200 -34.98 -4.48 5.21
C THR A 200 -34.13 -3.56 6.05
N LEU A 201 -34.54 -2.31 6.15
CA LEU A 201 -33.93 -1.29 6.98
C LEU A 201 -34.55 -1.38 8.38
N PHE A 202 -33.73 -1.38 9.42
CA PHE A 202 -34.22 -1.46 10.79
C PHE A 202 -33.50 -0.49 11.72
N LYS A 203 -34.24 -0.03 12.72
CA LYS A 203 -33.75 0.86 13.76
C LYS A 203 -34.29 0.42 15.11
N TYR A 204 -33.57 0.75 16.17
CA TYR A 204 -34.04 0.57 17.54
C TYR A 204 -34.52 1.91 18.09
N THR A 205 -35.69 1.91 18.73
CA THR A 205 -36.15 3.06 19.52
C THR A 205 -35.37 3.15 20.83
N GLN A 206 -35.47 4.28 21.55
CA GLN A 206 -34.88 4.43 22.88
C GLN A 206 -35.39 3.37 23.87
N ASP A 207 -36.60 2.85 23.64
CA ASP A 207 -37.22 1.79 24.42
C ASP A 207 -36.80 0.37 23.99
N GLY A 208 -35.81 0.25 23.09
CA GLY A 208 -35.30 -1.04 22.58
C GLY A 208 -36.23 -1.75 21.59
N THR A 209 -37.32 -1.12 21.17
CA THR A 209 -38.25 -1.72 20.18
C THR A 209 -37.67 -1.59 18.77
N GLU A 210 -37.61 -2.72 18.05
CA GLU A 210 -37.13 -2.75 16.67
C GLU A 210 -38.25 -2.32 15.70
N ILE A 211 -37.99 -1.28 14.91
CA ILE A 211 -38.88 -0.84 13.83
C ILE A 211 -38.23 -1.18 12.50
N ARG A 212 -38.90 -2.00 11.69
CA ARG A 212 -38.44 -2.42 10.36
C ARG A 212 -39.20 -1.70 9.25
N LYS A 213 -38.49 -1.40 8.16
CA LYS A 213 -39.02 -0.88 6.92
C LYS A 213 -38.42 -1.67 5.77
N THR A 214 -39.27 -2.36 5.02
CA THR A 214 -38.85 -3.11 3.84
C THR A 214 -39.10 -2.29 2.58
N VAL A 215 -38.08 -2.12 1.76
CA VAL A 215 -38.16 -1.52 0.43
C VAL A 215 -37.72 -2.55 -0.61
N GLN A 216 -38.35 -2.51 -1.78
CA GLN A 216 -37.97 -3.34 -2.91
C GLN A 216 -37.10 -2.49 -3.82
N VAL A 217 -35.94 -3.02 -4.21
CA VAL A 217 -35.00 -2.35 -5.11
C VAL A 217 -34.53 -3.30 -6.18
N HIS A 218 -34.27 -2.76 -7.36
CA HIS A 218 -33.83 -3.52 -8.53
C HIS A 218 -32.32 -3.40 -8.71
N VAL A 219 -31.62 -4.51 -8.94
CA VAL A 219 -30.16 -4.51 -9.14
C VAL A 219 -29.84 -4.21 -10.59
N ALA A 220 -29.38 -2.98 -10.86
CA ALA A 220 -29.07 -2.53 -12.21
C ALA A 220 -27.67 -2.94 -12.70
N GLY A 221 -26.74 -3.21 -11.77
CA GLY A 221 -25.38 -3.58 -12.11
C GLY A 221 -24.58 -4.14 -10.94
N VAL A 222 -23.50 -4.84 -11.29
CA VAL A 222 -22.50 -5.39 -10.37
C VAL A 222 -21.14 -4.80 -10.73
N LEU A 223 -20.45 -4.26 -9.73
CA LEU A 223 -19.10 -3.69 -9.90
C LEU A 223 -18.06 -4.78 -10.16
N ALA A 224 -17.03 -4.42 -10.92
CA ALA A 224 -15.77 -5.16 -10.94
C ALA A 224 -15.07 -5.04 -9.59
N GLU A 225 -14.36 -6.10 -9.19
CA GLU A 225 -13.60 -6.12 -7.94
C GLU A 225 -12.47 -5.08 -8.02
N THR A 226 -12.57 -4.01 -7.22
CA THR A 226 -11.57 -2.94 -7.20
C THR A 226 -10.54 -3.14 -6.10
N ARG A 227 -10.88 -3.91 -5.06
CA ARG A 227 -10.10 -4.05 -3.81
C ARG A 227 -9.74 -2.71 -3.21
N ASP A 228 -10.59 -1.71 -3.43
CA ASP A 228 -10.30 -0.37 -2.99
C ASP A 228 -10.35 -0.28 -1.46
N TRP A 229 -9.55 0.62 -0.92
CA TRP A 229 -9.53 0.93 0.50
C TRP A 229 -10.86 1.50 1.02
N GLN A 230 -11.78 1.89 0.13
CA GLN A 230 -13.09 2.45 0.46
C GLN A 230 -14.15 1.36 0.73
N GLY A 231 -13.86 0.10 0.42
CA GLY A 231 -14.80 -1.00 0.60
C GLY A 231 -15.97 -0.96 -0.38
N SER A 232 -15.76 -0.43 -1.59
CA SER A 232 -16.76 -0.40 -2.67
C SER A 232 -17.24 -1.82 -3.01
N ASP A 233 -16.36 -2.81 -2.88
CA ASP A 233 -16.65 -4.22 -3.12
C ASP A 233 -17.73 -4.80 -2.18
N TYR A 234 -17.87 -4.27 -0.97
CA TYR A 234 -18.87 -4.71 0.02
C TYR A 234 -20.05 -3.74 0.15
N SER A 235 -20.08 -2.71 -0.70
CA SER A 235 -21.06 -1.65 -0.64
C SER A 235 -22.21 -1.88 -1.62
N VAL A 236 -23.39 -1.41 -1.22
CA VAL A 236 -24.59 -1.34 -2.05
C VAL A 236 -24.88 0.12 -2.31
N PHE A 237 -24.63 0.55 -3.54
CA PHE A 237 -24.77 1.92 -3.97
C PHE A 237 -26.20 2.22 -4.39
N MET A 238 -26.72 3.37 -3.96
CA MET A 238 -28.03 3.88 -4.32
C MET A 238 -28.02 5.41 -4.40
N SER A 239 -29.11 6.00 -4.90
CA SER A 239 -29.23 7.45 -4.96
C SER A 239 -29.11 8.08 -3.56
N LEU A 240 -28.33 9.16 -3.46
CA LEU A 240 -28.19 9.94 -2.23
C LEU A 240 -29.53 10.44 -1.67
N ASP A 241 -30.49 10.76 -2.52
CA ASP A 241 -31.82 11.21 -2.10
C ASP A 241 -32.58 10.12 -1.36
N GLU A 242 -32.47 8.86 -1.80
CA GLU A 242 -33.10 7.72 -1.15
C GLU A 242 -32.47 7.45 0.22
N VAL A 243 -31.14 7.45 0.31
CA VAL A 243 -30.43 7.30 1.59
C VAL A 243 -30.76 8.45 2.55
N THR A 244 -30.85 9.68 2.04
CA THR A 244 -31.24 10.85 2.86
C THR A 244 -32.65 10.68 3.41
N ALA A 245 -33.60 10.17 2.60
CA ALA A 245 -34.96 9.89 3.03
C ALA A 245 -35.02 8.77 4.08
N TYR A 246 -34.21 7.72 3.89
CA TYR A 246 -34.09 6.64 4.87
C TYR A 246 -33.48 7.13 6.17
N ASN A 247 -32.37 7.88 6.12
CA ASN A 247 -31.72 8.48 7.28
C ASN A 247 -32.66 9.44 8.03
N SER A 248 -33.47 10.22 7.31
CA SER A 248 -34.50 11.08 7.91
C SER A 248 -35.56 10.25 8.68
N TRP A 249 -35.97 9.11 8.11
CA TRP A 249 -36.87 8.17 8.79
C TRP A 249 -36.20 7.51 10.01
N ALA A 250 -34.92 7.16 9.92
CA ALA A 250 -34.16 6.57 11.00
C ALA A 250 -34.09 7.53 12.20
N MET A 251 -33.65 8.76 11.95
CA MET A 251 -33.47 9.81 12.97
C MET A 251 -34.78 10.39 13.50
N GLY A 252 -35.92 10.16 12.83
CA GLY A 252 -37.20 10.74 13.22
C GLY A 252 -37.29 12.26 12.98
N ARG A 253 -36.35 12.84 12.22
CA ARG A 253 -36.31 14.25 11.83
C ARG A 253 -35.80 14.36 10.40
N LYS A 254 -36.19 15.42 9.68
CA LYS A 254 -35.61 15.71 8.37
C LYS A 254 -34.12 16.03 8.52
N VAL A 255 -33.29 15.44 7.65
CA VAL A 255 -31.88 15.81 7.50
C VAL A 255 -31.80 17.17 6.84
N ASN A 256 -31.01 18.07 7.43
CA ASN A 256 -30.73 19.39 6.86
C ASN A 256 -29.25 19.46 6.52
N ARG A 257 -28.90 19.40 5.22
CA ARG A 257 -27.51 19.37 4.74
C ARG A 257 -26.70 20.63 5.04
N ASN A 258 -27.37 21.76 5.32
CA ASN A 258 -26.68 22.98 5.75
C ASN A 258 -26.24 22.94 7.22
N ARG A 259 -26.87 22.10 8.05
CA ARG A 259 -26.56 21.99 9.48
C ARG A 259 -25.90 20.65 9.84
N ASP A 260 -26.43 19.56 9.30
CA ASP A 260 -25.97 18.20 9.57
C ASP A 260 -24.79 17.82 8.65
N GLY A 261 -24.68 18.45 7.48
CA GLY A 261 -23.63 18.20 6.50
C GLY A 261 -23.72 16.84 5.80
N TYR A 262 -22.69 16.55 5.01
CA TYR A 262 -22.36 15.25 4.47
C TYR A 262 -21.19 14.67 5.28
N PRO A 263 -21.20 13.36 5.58
CA PRO A 263 -20.07 12.72 6.22
C PRO A 263 -18.84 12.67 5.32
N MET A 264 -19.01 12.77 4.00
CA MET A 264 -17.93 12.69 3.02
C MET A 264 -18.36 13.29 1.68
N ALA A 265 -17.40 13.81 0.92
CA ALA A 265 -17.54 14.12 -0.50
C ALA A 265 -16.26 13.75 -1.25
N PHE A 266 -16.40 13.34 -2.50
CA PHE A 266 -15.29 13.14 -3.42
C PHE A 266 -15.17 14.33 -4.35
N VAL A 267 -13.97 14.85 -4.49
CA VAL A 267 -13.62 15.89 -5.47
C VAL A 267 -12.79 15.21 -6.55
N LYS A 268 -13.32 15.15 -7.76
CA LYS A 268 -12.63 14.60 -8.93
C LYS A 268 -11.87 15.70 -9.63
N MET A 269 -10.58 15.47 -9.87
CA MET A 269 -9.70 16.40 -10.55
C MET A 269 -9.56 16.04 -12.03
N GLU A 270 -9.21 17.03 -12.85
CA GLU A 270 -8.92 16.85 -14.28
C GLU A 270 -7.57 16.15 -14.50
N SER A 271 -6.59 16.40 -13.63
CA SER A 271 -5.23 15.89 -13.75
C SER A 271 -4.67 15.51 -12.38
N VAL A 272 -3.86 14.46 -12.35
CA VAL A 272 -3.22 13.92 -11.13
C VAL A 272 -2.22 14.91 -10.55
N GLU A 273 -1.56 15.71 -11.38
CA GLU A 273 -0.56 16.68 -10.97
C GLU A 273 -1.13 17.78 -10.04
N GLN A 274 -2.41 18.13 -10.21
CA GLN A 274 -3.08 19.17 -9.43
C GLN A 274 -3.72 18.64 -8.13
N VAL A 275 -3.78 17.31 -7.97
CA VAL A 275 -4.46 16.64 -6.85
C VAL A 275 -3.84 17.04 -5.51
N LEU A 276 -2.52 16.96 -5.38
CA LEU A 276 -1.82 17.26 -4.12
C LEU A 276 -1.96 18.73 -3.74
N GLU A 277 -1.71 19.65 -4.69
CA GLU A 277 -1.84 21.10 -4.43
C GLU A 277 -3.27 21.47 -4.01
N THR A 278 -4.27 20.84 -4.64
CA THR A 278 -5.68 21.08 -4.30
C THR A 278 -6.05 20.45 -2.96
N THR A 279 -5.50 19.29 -2.63
CA THR A 279 -5.66 18.64 -1.31
C THR A 279 -5.14 19.55 -0.19
N ASP A 280 -3.97 20.17 -0.38
CA ASP A 280 -3.41 21.12 0.58
C ASP A 280 -4.30 22.36 0.73
N LYS A 281 -4.83 22.89 -0.37
CA LYS A 281 -5.80 24.01 -0.33
C LYS A 281 -7.06 23.63 0.43
N ILE A 282 -7.64 22.45 0.18
CA ILE A 282 -8.84 21.95 0.88
C ILE A 282 -8.57 21.76 2.37
N THR A 283 -7.38 21.27 2.72
CA THR A 283 -6.96 21.12 4.11
C THR A 283 -6.77 22.47 4.78
N ALA A 284 -6.18 23.45 4.09
CA ALA A 284 -6.02 24.83 4.58
C ALA A 284 -7.37 25.54 4.77
N LEU A 285 -8.39 25.18 3.99
CA LEU A 285 -9.77 25.62 4.21
C LEU A 285 -10.35 25.03 5.51
N GLY A 286 -9.71 24.04 6.14
CA GLY A 286 -10.12 23.44 7.41
C GLY A 286 -10.87 22.12 7.28
N TYR A 287 -10.96 21.54 6.09
CA TYR A 287 -11.47 20.19 5.89
C TYR A 287 -10.39 19.14 6.14
N GLN A 288 -10.78 17.89 6.30
CA GLN A 288 -9.85 16.76 6.20
C GLN A 288 -9.87 16.28 4.76
N ALA A 289 -8.72 16.34 4.07
CA ALA A 289 -8.59 15.84 2.71
C ALA A 289 -7.54 14.72 2.64
N SER A 290 -7.88 13.64 1.95
CA SER A 290 -6.98 12.50 1.75
C SER A 290 -7.06 12.02 0.30
N THR A 291 -5.94 11.51 -0.20
CA THR A 291 -5.82 11.00 -1.57
C THR A 291 -5.09 9.67 -1.56
N PRO A 292 -5.39 8.75 -2.50
CA PRO A 292 -4.63 7.51 -2.62
C PRO A 292 -3.12 7.77 -2.85
N GLN A 293 -2.79 8.86 -3.54
CA GLN A 293 -1.41 9.25 -3.83
C GLN A 293 -0.59 9.53 -2.56
N THR A 294 -1.14 10.23 -1.57
CA THR A 294 -0.42 10.53 -0.31
C THR A 294 -0.01 9.26 0.45
N ILE A 295 -0.83 8.20 0.39
CA ILE A 295 -0.54 6.91 1.01
C ILE A 295 0.61 6.20 0.27
N VAL A 296 0.56 6.17 -1.06
CA VAL A 296 1.59 5.54 -1.90
C VAL A 296 2.95 6.24 -1.74
N GLU A 297 2.95 7.58 -1.71
CA GLU A 297 4.15 8.38 -1.46
C GLU A 297 4.70 8.15 -0.05
N GLY A 298 3.82 8.10 0.96
CA GLY A 298 4.20 7.78 2.34
C GLY A 298 4.88 6.41 2.47
N ILE A 299 4.31 5.39 1.83
CA ILE A 299 4.87 4.02 1.77
C ILE A 299 6.22 4.04 1.05
N SER A 300 6.30 4.67 -0.11
CA SER A 300 7.54 4.75 -0.89
C SER A 300 8.65 5.46 -0.12
N SER A 301 8.34 6.57 0.56
CA SER A 301 9.29 7.34 1.36
C SER A 301 9.77 6.56 2.59
N TYR A 302 8.85 5.87 3.28
CA TYR A 302 9.18 4.99 4.41
C TYR A 302 10.16 3.88 4.00
N PHE A 303 9.82 3.14 2.93
CA PHE A 303 10.66 2.05 2.45
C PHE A 303 11.97 2.55 1.85
N LEU A 304 12.00 3.71 1.18
CA LEU A 304 13.23 4.33 0.71
C LEU A 304 14.17 4.67 1.87
N THR A 305 13.64 5.25 2.95
CA THR A 305 14.43 5.57 4.15
C THR A 305 15.02 4.29 4.77
N GLN A 306 14.23 3.21 4.84
CA GLN A 306 14.70 1.92 5.33
C GLN A 306 15.77 1.30 4.42
N GLN A 307 15.63 1.40 3.10
CA GLN A 307 16.64 0.97 2.13
C GLN A 307 17.94 1.75 2.29
N ILE A 308 17.88 3.06 2.53
CA ILE A 308 19.07 3.88 2.81
C ILE A 308 19.75 3.42 4.10
N MET A 309 19.00 3.11 5.16
CA MET A 309 19.57 2.58 6.39
C MET A 309 20.27 1.23 6.18
N PHE A 310 19.62 0.28 5.50
CA PHE A 310 20.23 -1.02 5.19
C PHE A 310 21.41 -0.90 4.23
N GLY A 311 21.33 -0.01 3.25
CA GLY A 311 22.45 0.35 2.37
C GLY A 311 23.63 0.91 3.16
N GLY A 312 23.37 1.75 4.16
CA GLY A 312 24.38 2.30 5.07
C GLY A 312 25.08 1.21 5.90
N VAL A 313 24.32 0.30 6.50
CA VAL A 313 24.87 -0.87 7.21
C VAL A 313 25.69 -1.75 6.24
N GLY A 314 25.23 -1.87 5.00
CA GLY A 314 25.96 -2.57 3.95
C GLY A 314 27.27 -1.91 3.55
N ALA A 315 27.28 -0.59 3.43
CA ALA A 315 28.50 0.17 3.16
C ALA A 315 29.53 -0.02 4.27
N ILE A 316 29.11 0.00 5.55
CA ILE A 316 29.98 -0.28 6.70
C ILE A 316 30.53 -1.72 6.61
N SER A 317 29.67 -2.69 6.29
CA SER A 317 30.07 -4.10 6.15
C SER A 317 31.11 -4.32 5.05
N LEU A 318 30.94 -3.65 3.90
CA LEU A 318 31.90 -3.65 2.80
C LEU A 318 33.21 -2.97 3.18
N LEU A 319 33.17 -1.89 3.97
CA LEU A 319 34.35 -1.19 4.47
C LEU A 319 35.15 -2.06 5.45
N VAL A 320 34.49 -2.78 6.35
CA VAL A 320 35.13 -3.78 7.22
C VAL A 320 35.75 -4.92 6.41
N ALA A 321 35.04 -5.41 5.39
CA ALA A 321 35.57 -6.43 4.48
C ALA A 321 36.80 -5.94 3.70
N ALA A 322 36.78 -4.69 3.21
CA ALA A 322 37.90 -4.06 2.54
C ALA A 322 39.13 -3.93 3.45
N MET A 323 38.94 -3.55 4.74
CA MET A 323 40.01 -3.54 5.72
C MET A 323 40.57 -4.95 6.00
N GLY A 324 39.71 -5.97 6.03
CA GLY A 324 40.13 -7.37 6.15
C GLY A 324 40.99 -7.83 4.97
N ILE A 325 40.59 -7.45 3.74
CA ILE A 325 41.39 -7.67 2.53
C ILE A 325 42.73 -6.93 2.64
N ALA A 326 42.71 -5.64 3.00
CA ALA A 326 43.93 -4.83 3.14
C ALA A 326 44.92 -5.43 4.15
N ASN A 327 44.45 -5.91 5.30
CA ASN A 327 45.30 -6.55 6.30
C ASN A 327 45.94 -7.84 5.76
N THR A 328 45.14 -8.65 5.05
CA THR A 328 45.61 -9.89 4.41
C THR A 328 46.67 -9.61 3.34
N MET A 329 46.40 -8.60 2.50
CA MET A 329 47.28 -8.17 1.42
C MET A 329 48.58 -7.59 1.96
N THR A 330 48.52 -6.75 3.00
CA THR A 330 49.72 -6.18 3.65
C THR A 330 50.66 -7.28 4.11
N MET A 331 50.13 -8.28 4.81
CA MET A 331 50.93 -9.42 5.24
C MET A 331 51.48 -10.22 4.05
N SER A 332 50.68 -10.46 3.00
CA SER A 332 51.15 -11.16 1.79
C SER A 332 52.30 -10.45 1.09
N ILE A 333 52.26 -9.11 1.05
CA ILE A 333 53.30 -8.28 0.45
C ILE A 333 54.58 -8.35 1.29
N LEU A 334 54.46 -8.26 2.63
CA LEU A 334 55.59 -8.36 3.54
C LEU A 334 56.32 -9.70 3.44
N GLU A 335 55.55 -10.79 3.32
CA GLU A 335 56.11 -12.14 3.17
C GLU A 335 56.77 -12.36 1.79
N ARG A 336 56.41 -11.60 0.75
CA ARG A 336 56.93 -11.71 -0.63
C ARG A 336 57.88 -10.58 -1.03
N THR A 337 58.40 -9.81 -0.08
CA THR A 337 59.31 -8.68 -0.33
C THR A 337 60.53 -9.04 -1.19
N ARG A 338 61.15 -10.20 -0.93
CA ARG A 338 62.27 -10.70 -1.73
C ARG A 338 61.87 -11.04 -3.18
N GLU A 339 60.69 -11.62 -3.39
CA GLU A 339 60.18 -11.93 -4.74
C GLU A 339 59.92 -10.64 -5.54
N ILE A 340 59.35 -9.62 -4.89
CA ILE A 340 59.12 -8.29 -5.50
C ILE A 340 60.46 -7.65 -5.90
N GLY A 341 61.47 -7.72 -5.02
CA GLY A 341 62.81 -7.21 -5.32
C GLY A 341 63.45 -7.88 -6.52
N LEU A 342 63.30 -9.21 -6.64
CA LEU A 342 63.80 -9.97 -7.79
C LEU A 342 63.07 -9.59 -9.08
N MET A 343 61.73 -9.49 -9.06
CA MET A 343 60.94 -9.07 -10.22
C MET A 343 61.37 -7.69 -10.73
N LYS A 344 61.59 -6.73 -9.83
CA LYS A 344 62.06 -5.38 -10.19
C LYS A 344 63.48 -5.40 -10.75
N ALA A 345 64.38 -6.23 -10.21
CA ALA A 345 65.74 -6.37 -10.73
C ALA A 345 65.79 -6.93 -12.16
N VAL A 346 64.80 -7.76 -12.54
CA VAL A 346 64.66 -8.32 -13.90
C VAL A 346 63.91 -7.35 -14.85
N GLY A 347 63.45 -6.20 -14.36
CA GLY A 347 62.86 -5.13 -15.17
C GLY A 347 61.35 -4.96 -15.04
N ALA A 348 60.68 -5.63 -14.09
CA ALA A 348 59.26 -5.39 -13.82
C ALA A 348 59.03 -3.97 -13.28
N THR A 349 58.02 -3.26 -13.83
CA THR A 349 57.70 -1.90 -13.38
C THR A 349 56.88 -1.91 -12.09
N ASN A 350 56.80 -0.76 -11.40
CA ASN A 350 55.92 -0.61 -10.22
C ASN A 350 54.45 -0.89 -10.55
N ARG A 351 54.02 -0.60 -11.78
CA ARG A 351 52.65 -0.86 -12.25
C ARG A 351 52.38 -2.35 -12.42
N ASP A 352 53.36 -3.10 -12.95
CA ASP A 352 53.24 -4.55 -13.12
C ASP A 352 53.06 -5.22 -11.76
N VAL A 353 53.90 -4.86 -10.79
CA VAL A 353 53.81 -5.37 -9.41
C VAL A 353 52.47 -4.99 -8.77
N LEU A 354 52.03 -3.74 -8.92
CA LEU A 354 50.73 -3.29 -8.39
C LEU A 354 49.57 -4.08 -9.00
N SER A 355 49.59 -4.34 -10.30
CA SER A 355 48.52 -5.05 -11.00
C SER A 355 48.36 -6.50 -10.53
N ILE A 356 49.45 -7.18 -10.16
CA ILE A 356 49.42 -8.53 -9.61
C ILE A 356 48.70 -8.53 -8.25
N PHE A 357 49.12 -7.66 -7.33
CA PHE A 357 48.53 -7.61 -5.99
C PHE A 357 47.10 -7.06 -5.99
N LEU A 358 46.81 -6.07 -6.83
CA LEU A 358 45.45 -5.58 -7.02
C LEU A 358 44.55 -6.69 -7.59
N GLY A 359 45.05 -7.46 -8.55
CA GLY A 359 44.37 -8.63 -9.09
C GLY A 359 44.09 -9.70 -8.04
N GLU A 360 45.04 -10.01 -7.16
CA GLU A 360 44.84 -10.92 -6.02
C GLU A 360 43.74 -10.40 -5.09
N ALA A 361 43.80 -9.12 -4.69
CA ALA A 361 42.80 -8.51 -3.81
C ALA A 361 41.40 -8.48 -4.45
N SER A 362 41.31 -8.10 -5.73
CA SER A 362 40.07 -8.12 -6.51
C SER A 362 39.53 -9.54 -6.66
N GLY A 363 40.38 -10.55 -6.84
CA GLY A 363 39.97 -11.96 -6.87
C GLY A 363 39.32 -12.42 -5.57
N ILE A 364 39.88 -12.05 -4.42
CA ILE A 364 39.29 -12.33 -3.09
C ILE A 364 37.92 -11.64 -2.96
N GLY A 365 37.86 -10.36 -3.30
CA GLY A 365 36.61 -9.59 -3.25
C GLY A 365 35.54 -10.15 -4.18
N PHE A 366 35.91 -10.56 -5.38
CA PHE A 366 34.99 -11.14 -6.36
C PHE A 366 34.45 -12.50 -5.92
N LEU A 367 35.34 -13.43 -5.50
CA LEU A 367 34.92 -14.73 -4.99
C LEU A 367 34.04 -14.60 -3.74
N GLY A 368 34.41 -13.68 -2.84
CA GLY A 368 33.65 -13.41 -1.64
C GLY A 368 32.27 -12.81 -1.95
N GLY A 369 32.21 -11.82 -2.85
CA GLY A 369 30.95 -11.20 -3.27
C GLY A 369 30.02 -12.16 -4.01
N MET A 370 30.56 -12.97 -4.93
CA MET A 370 29.79 -14.00 -5.63
C MET A 370 29.26 -15.05 -4.64
N GLY A 371 30.09 -15.49 -3.70
CA GLY A 371 29.67 -16.41 -2.63
C GLY A 371 28.57 -15.81 -1.74
N GLY A 372 28.69 -14.53 -1.37
CA GLY A 372 27.67 -13.86 -0.56
C GLY A 372 26.36 -13.61 -1.30
N VAL A 373 26.39 -13.28 -2.60
CA VAL A 373 25.18 -13.21 -3.42
C VAL A 373 24.48 -14.57 -3.48
N LEU A 374 25.23 -15.65 -3.69
CA LEU A 374 24.68 -17.01 -3.70
C LEU A 374 24.07 -17.40 -2.34
N LEU A 375 24.76 -17.10 -1.24
CA LEU A 375 24.23 -17.35 0.11
C LEU A 375 23.03 -16.47 0.45
N GLY A 376 23.04 -15.20 0.05
CA GLY A 376 21.91 -14.30 0.26
C GLY A 376 20.67 -14.73 -0.51
N TRP A 377 20.86 -15.17 -1.76
CA TRP A 377 19.78 -15.71 -2.59
C TRP A 377 19.21 -17.01 -2.00
N SER A 378 20.07 -17.95 -1.57
CA SER A 378 19.62 -19.21 -0.97
C SER A 378 18.90 -18.99 0.37
N ALA A 379 19.40 -18.08 1.21
CA ALA A 379 18.72 -17.65 2.43
C ALA A 379 17.32 -17.09 2.13
N GLY A 380 17.19 -16.26 1.08
CA GLY A 380 15.90 -15.73 0.64
C GLY A 380 14.90 -16.82 0.25
N GLN A 381 15.34 -17.87 -0.45
CA GLN A 381 14.48 -19.01 -0.80
C GLN A 381 14.03 -19.79 0.44
N ILE A 382 14.93 -20.01 1.40
CA ILE A 382 14.60 -20.69 2.66
C ILE A 382 13.55 -19.89 3.44
N ILE A 383 13.73 -18.57 3.54
CA ILE A 383 12.75 -17.69 4.19
C ILE A 383 11.38 -17.80 3.51
N ASN A 384 11.33 -17.83 2.17
CA ASN A 384 10.07 -17.96 1.44
C ASN A 384 9.37 -19.30 1.72
N VAL A 385 10.10 -20.42 1.72
CA VAL A 385 9.53 -21.74 2.03
C VAL A 385 9.04 -21.81 3.47
N LEU A 386 9.79 -21.26 4.43
CA LEU A 386 9.38 -21.21 5.83
C LEU A 386 8.14 -20.33 6.03
N ALA A 387 8.05 -19.20 5.32
CA ALA A 387 6.88 -18.35 5.36
C ALA A 387 5.64 -19.10 4.84
N LEU A 388 5.75 -19.76 3.68
CA LEU A 388 4.65 -20.56 3.12
C LEU A 388 4.21 -21.69 4.04
N ALA A 389 5.15 -22.38 4.70
CA ALA A 389 4.83 -23.46 5.64
C ALA A 389 4.21 -22.97 6.96
N TYR A 390 4.45 -21.72 7.35
CA TYR A 390 3.83 -21.11 8.53
C TYR A 390 2.43 -20.56 8.25
N PHE A 391 2.18 -20.11 7.01
CA PHE A 391 0.90 -19.55 6.57
C PHE A 391 -0.03 -20.56 5.89
N ALA A 392 0.42 -21.79 5.64
CA ALA A 392 -0.38 -22.94 5.21
C ALA A 392 -0.84 -23.76 6.42
#